data_AF-A0A2L0VSV5-F1
#
_entry.id   AF-A0A2L0VSV5-F1
#
_cell.length_a   1.000
_cell.length_b   1.000
_cell.length_c   1.000
_cell.angle_alpha   90.00
_cell.angle_beta   90.00
_cell.angle_gamma   90.00
#
_symmetry.space_group_name_H-M   'P 1'
#
loop_
_entity.id
_entity.type
_entity.pdbx_description
1 polymer ?
#
loop_
_entity_poly.entity_id
_entity_poly.type
_entity_poly.pdbx_seq_one_letter_code
_entity_poly.pdbx_strand_id
1 'polypeptide(L)'
;MNDATIFMMGMMLLGPAIILVVGLIGRMTVRGIAKGALPGPAARWGCGLSVLLGICAFCGLMVATAGGAVHPPLVMTAAPYACDGALELQSRDYSYKPGQQGVARNIYCIGADGERRDITLRAIGAATIYYTLICFAVALVLLFLFRLLKPRRPAGIDSPSLAELRQKMADRLHTDADIVRRPAAPPDAGGGSVEDRLLHLQSLREGGLISEAEYQAKRAEILGGL
;
A
#
# COMPACT_ATOMS: atom_id res chain seq x y z
N MET A 1 -34.33 15.79 -27.49
CA MET A 1 -33.52 15.76 -26.26
C MET A 1 -32.08 15.78 -26.73
N ASN A 2 -31.31 16.81 -26.39
CA ASN A 2 -30.02 17.02 -27.05
C ASN A 2 -29.02 15.93 -26.60
N ASP A 3 -28.25 15.35 -27.51
CA ASP A 3 -27.25 14.33 -27.16
C ASP A 3 -26.22 14.84 -26.12
N ALA A 4 -26.05 16.17 -26.03
CA ALA A 4 -25.24 16.82 -25.01
C ALA A 4 -25.80 16.66 -23.59
N THR A 5 -27.12 16.69 -23.40
CA THR A 5 -27.75 16.47 -22.09
C THR A 5 -27.66 15.00 -21.67
N ILE A 6 -27.74 14.06 -22.63
CA ILE A 6 -27.57 12.63 -22.36
C ILE A 6 -26.14 12.34 -21.91
N PHE A 7 -25.14 12.94 -22.57
CA PHE A 7 -23.73 12.76 -22.19
C PHE A 7 -23.38 13.41 -20.84
N MET A 8 -23.87 14.64 -20.59
CA MET A 8 -23.69 15.33 -19.31
C MET A 8 -24.34 14.56 -18.15
N MET A 9 -25.58 14.08 -18.33
CA MET A 9 -26.22 13.21 -17.33
C MET A 9 -25.47 11.90 -17.16
N GLY A 10 -24.99 11.30 -18.26
CA GLY A 10 -24.16 10.11 -18.24
C GLY A 10 -22.92 10.29 -17.37
N MET A 11 -22.12 11.34 -17.59
CA MET A 11 -20.93 11.62 -16.80
C MET A 11 -21.24 12.01 -15.35
N MET A 12 -22.27 12.82 -15.12
CA MET A 12 -22.68 13.20 -13.76
C MET A 12 -23.21 12.04 -12.95
N LEU A 13 -23.81 11.03 -13.59
CA LEU A 13 -24.29 9.82 -12.92
C LEU A 13 -23.19 8.76 -12.81
N LEU A 14 -22.24 8.71 -13.74
CA LEU A 14 -21.15 7.73 -13.74
C LEU A 14 -20.24 7.89 -12.52
N GLY A 15 -19.89 9.13 -12.16
CA GLY A 15 -19.04 9.39 -10.98
C GLY A 15 -19.66 8.88 -9.67
N PRO A 16 -20.87 9.33 -9.29
CA PRO A 16 -21.59 8.84 -8.13
C PRO A 16 -21.91 7.35 -8.20
N ALA A 17 -22.21 6.80 -9.38
CA ALA A 17 -22.44 5.37 -9.55
C ALA A 17 -21.17 4.56 -9.28
N ILE A 18 -20.01 5.00 -9.78
CA ILE A 18 -18.72 4.36 -9.48
C ILE A 18 -18.43 4.46 -7.97
N ILE A 19 -18.63 5.63 -7.36
CA ILE A 19 -18.42 5.81 -5.91
C ILE A 19 -19.36 4.93 -5.11
N LEU A 20 -20.63 4.79 -5.51
CA LEU A 20 -21.60 3.90 -4.88
C LEU A 20 -21.22 2.44 -5.04
N VAL A 21 -20.81 2.01 -6.22
CA VAL A 21 -20.42 0.62 -6.49
C VAL A 21 -19.14 0.28 -5.71
N VAL A 22 -18.12 1.14 -5.74
CA VAL A 22 -16.90 0.98 -4.96
C VAL A 22 -17.20 1.01 -3.46
N GLY A 23 -18.05 1.92 -3.01
CA GLY A 23 -18.49 2.05 -1.62
C GLY A 23 -19.30 0.85 -1.15
N LEU A 24 -20.17 0.29 -1.98
CA LEU A 24 -20.95 -0.92 -1.68
C LEU A 24 -20.05 -2.16 -1.65
N ILE A 25 -19.13 -2.32 -2.59
CA ILE A 25 -18.15 -3.40 -2.60
C ILE A 25 -17.23 -3.31 -1.37
N GLY A 26 -16.77 -2.10 -1.04
CA GLY A 26 -16.00 -1.82 0.17
C GLY A 26 -16.79 -2.12 1.44
N ARG A 27 -18.06 -1.73 1.50
CA ARG A 27 -18.92 -1.98 2.67
C ARG A 27 -19.28 -3.46 2.83
N MET A 28 -19.48 -4.19 1.73
CA MET A 28 -19.73 -5.64 1.77
C MET A 28 -18.49 -6.42 2.19
N THR A 29 -17.30 -6.02 1.72
CA THR A 29 -16.03 -6.63 2.15
C THR A 29 -15.73 -6.34 3.61
N VAL A 30 -15.91 -5.10 4.08
CA VAL A 30 -15.74 -4.72 5.49
C VAL A 30 -16.75 -5.44 6.39
N ARG A 31 -18.01 -5.57 5.98
CA ARG A 31 -19.03 -6.32 6.75
C ARG A 31 -18.77 -7.83 6.77
N GLY A 32 -18.20 -8.39 5.71
CA GLY A 32 -17.77 -9.80 5.68
C GLY A 32 -16.62 -10.06 6.66
N ILE A 33 -15.63 -9.17 6.69
CA ILE A 33 -14.50 -9.21 7.62
C ILE A 33 -14.97 -9.05 9.08
N ALA A 34 -15.94 -8.15 9.32
CA ALA A 34 -16.52 -7.94 10.65
C ALA A 34 -17.26 -9.18 11.21
N LYS A 35 -17.66 -10.12 10.34
CA LYS A 35 -18.28 -11.41 10.72
C LYS A 35 -17.28 -12.56 10.81
N GLY A 36 -15.98 -12.30 10.72
CA GLY A 36 -14.94 -13.34 10.79
C GLY A 36 -14.82 -14.21 9.53
N ALA A 37 -15.54 -13.88 8.45
CA ALA A 37 -15.43 -14.60 7.19
C ALA A 37 -14.17 -14.13 6.44
N LEU A 38 -13.21 -15.03 6.26
CA LEU A 38 -12.05 -14.80 5.39
C LEU A 38 -12.54 -14.46 3.98
N PRO A 39 -12.13 -13.33 3.37
CA PRO A 39 -12.58 -12.96 2.04
C PRO A 39 -12.15 -14.04 1.04
N GLY A 40 -13.13 -14.66 0.39
CA GLY A 40 -12.88 -15.66 -0.63
C GLY A 40 -11.99 -15.10 -1.76
N PRO A 41 -11.30 -15.97 -2.51
CA PRO A 41 -10.39 -15.55 -3.57
C PRO A 41 -11.08 -14.60 -4.57
N ALA A 42 -12.33 -14.87 -4.95
CA ALA A 42 -13.11 -14.01 -5.84
C ALA A 42 -13.29 -12.57 -5.32
N ALA A 43 -13.51 -12.39 -4.01
CA ALA A 43 -13.67 -11.05 -3.41
C ALA A 43 -12.35 -10.25 -3.43
N ARG A 44 -11.22 -10.93 -3.24
CA ARG A 44 -9.88 -10.31 -3.34
C ARG A 44 -9.56 -9.87 -4.77
N TRP A 45 -9.89 -10.69 -5.76
CA TRP A 45 -9.72 -10.34 -7.17
C TRP A 45 -10.66 -9.19 -7.58
N GLY A 46 -11.92 -9.21 -7.14
CA GLY A 46 -12.87 -8.14 -7.42
C GLY A 46 -12.46 -6.79 -6.82
N CYS A 47 -11.97 -6.78 -5.58
CA CYS A 47 -11.46 -5.57 -4.93
C CYS A 47 -10.18 -5.05 -5.61
N GLY A 48 -9.27 -5.94 -5.99
CA GLY A 48 -8.08 -5.54 -6.74
C GLY A 48 -8.42 -4.94 -8.11
N LEU A 49 -9.37 -5.56 -8.83
CA LEU A 49 -9.79 -5.11 -10.15
C LEU A 49 -10.50 -3.74 -10.09
N SER A 50 -11.34 -3.51 -9.08
CA SER A 50 -12.04 -2.22 -8.94
C SER A 50 -11.09 -1.08 -8.60
N VAL A 51 -10.10 -1.32 -7.73
CA VAL A 51 -9.04 -0.33 -7.45
C VAL A 51 -8.22 -0.07 -8.70
N LEU A 52 -7.83 -1.11 -9.44
CA LEU A 52 -7.08 -0.97 -10.68
C LEU A 52 -7.86 -0.15 -11.72
N LEU A 53 -9.14 -0.45 -11.91
CA LEU A 53 -10.01 0.29 -12.83
C LEU A 53 -10.07 1.78 -12.45
N GLY A 54 -10.20 2.09 -11.15
CA GLY A 54 -10.18 3.47 -10.66
C GLY A 54 -8.87 4.21 -10.98
N ILE A 55 -7.72 3.55 -10.78
CA ILE A 55 -6.40 4.09 -11.13
C ILE A 55 -6.30 4.33 -12.65
N CYS A 56 -6.69 3.34 -13.46
CA CYS A 56 -6.66 3.45 -14.91
C CYS A 56 -7.59 4.56 -15.44
N ALA A 57 -8.77 4.73 -14.84
CA ALA A 57 -9.70 5.80 -15.18
C ALA A 57 -9.12 7.18 -14.88
N PHE A 58 -8.47 7.33 -13.72
CA PHE A 58 -7.77 8.55 -13.37
C PHE A 58 -6.61 8.85 -14.35
N CYS A 59 -5.80 7.85 -14.69
CA CYS A 59 -4.74 7.98 -15.68
C CYS A 59 -5.29 8.40 -17.05
N GLY A 60 -6.36 7.75 -17.52
CA GLY A 60 -7.02 8.09 -18.79
C GLY A 60 -7.52 9.53 -18.81
N LEU A 61 -8.11 10.01 -17.72
CA LEU A 61 -8.56 11.39 -17.59
C LEU A 61 -7.40 12.39 -17.62
N MET A 62 -6.31 12.10 -16.91
CA MET A 62 -5.12 12.96 -16.91
C MET A 62 -4.47 13.04 -18.29
N VAL A 63 -4.39 11.93 -19.01
CA VAL A 63 -3.89 11.91 -20.40
C VAL A 63 -4.81 12.69 -21.32
N ALA A 64 -6.13 12.53 -21.22
CA ALA A 64 -7.08 13.24 -22.07
C ALA A 64 -7.06 14.77 -21.83
N THR A 65 -6.88 15.20 -20.58
CA THR A 65 -6.91 16.62 -20.20
C THR A 65 -5.54 17.27 -20.29
N ALA A 66 -4.62 16.94 -19.38
CA ALA A 66 -3.27 17.53 -19.34
C ALA A 66 -2.46 17.12 -20.58
N GLY A 67 -2.57 15.87 -21.02
CA GLY A 67 -1.94 15.41 -22.26
C GLY A 67 -2.53 16.12 -23.48
N GLY A 68 -3.85 16.32 -23.54
CA GLY A 68 -4.50 17.07 -24.63
C GLY A 68 -4.08 18.55 -24.69
N ALA A 69 -3.81 19.17 -23.54
CA ALA A 69 -3.32 20.55 -23.47
C ALA A 69 -1.87 20.69 -24.00
N VAL A 70 -1.01 19.72 -23.68
CA VAL A 70 0.41 19.71 -24.09
C VAL A 70 0.60 19.18 -25.51
N HIS A 71 -0.08 18.08 -25.86
CA HIS A 71 -0.01 17.41 -27.15
C HIS A 71 -1.42 17.18 -27.73
N PRO A 72 -1.96 18.16 -28.47
CA PRO A 72 -3.32 18.13 -29.05
C PRO A 72 -3.67 16.88 -29.87
N PRO A 73 -2.73 16.27 -30.63
CA PRO A 73 -3.02 15.04 -31.37
C PRO A 73 -3.56 13.90 -30.50
N LEU A 74 -3.29 13.89 -29.19
CA LEU A 74 -3.81 12.87 -28.28
C LEU A 74 -5.33 12.86 -28.17
N VAL A 75 -6.00 14.01 -28.31
CA VAL A 75 -7.47 14.08 -28.25
C VAL A 75 -8.07 13.80 -29.63
N MET A 76 -7.33 14.10 -30.70
CA MET A 76 -7.77 13.87 -32.07
C MET A 76 -7.84 12.38 -32.43
N THR A 77 -7.01 11.53 -31.84
CA THR A 77 -7.09 10.07 -32.07
C THR A 77 -8.42 9.47 -31.63
N ALA A 78 -9.05 10.03 -30.60
CA ALA A 78 -10.35 9.59 -30.10
C ALA A 78 -11.53 10.38 -30.70
N ALA A 79 -11.26 11.42 -31.49
CA ALA A 79 -12.29 12.25 -32.09
C ALA A 79 -13.23 11.54 -33.09
N PRO A 80 -12.80 10.51 -33.85
CA PRO A 80 -13.71 9.73 -34.71
C PRO A 80 -14.84 9.04 -33.93
N TYR A 81 -14.67 8.79 -32.63
CA TYR A 81 -15.73 8.21 -31.81
C TYR A 81 -16.79 9.23 -31.37
N ALA A 82 -16.53 10.52 -31.58
CA ALA A 82 -17.42 11.62 -31.18
C ALA A 82 -17.97 12.43 -32.37
N CYS A 83 -17.45 12.22 -33.58
CA CYS A 83 -17.79 12.94 -34.79
C CYS A 83 -17.63 12.03 -36.01
N ASP A 84 -18.70 11.87 -36.78
CA ASP A 84 -18.69 11.12 -38.05
C ASP A 84 -18.21 11.98 -39.25
N GLY A 85 -18.02 13.29 -39.03
CA GLY A 85 -17.70 14.27 -40.06
C GLY A 85 -16.26 14.77 -40.03
N ALA A 86 -16.01 15.91 -40.69
CA ALA A 86 -14.70 16.53 -40.70
C ALA A 86 -14.40 17.21 -39.37
N LEU A 87 -13.20 16.97 -38.84
CA LEU A 87 -12.72 17.54 -37.59
C LEU A 87 -11.95 18.82 -37.86
N GLU A 88 -12.34 19.90 -37.21
CA GLU A 88 -11.68 21.19 -37.30
C GLU A 88 -11.21 21.63 -35.90
N LEU A 89 -9.90 21.88 -35.77
CA LEU A 89 -9.31 22.38 -34.53
C LEU A 89 -9.14 23.90 -34.63
N GLN A 90 -9.91 24.65 -33.84
CA GLN A 90 -9.73 26.10 -33.74
C GLN A 90 -8.91 26.43 -32.50
N SER A 91 -7.70 26.96 -32.72
CA SER A 91 -6.87 27.51 -31.65
C SER A 91 -7.04 29.03 -31.62
N ARG A 92 -7.43 29.57 -30.46
CA ARG A 92 -7.51 31.02 -30.22
C ARG A 92 -6.46 31.38 -29.19
N ASP A 93 -5.47 32.14 -29.63
CA ASP A 93 -4.48 32.73 -28.73
C ASP A 93 -5.10 33.97 -28.08
N TYR A 94 -4.96 34.07 -26.76
CA TYR A 94 -5.51 35.18 -26.00
C TYR A 94 -4.56 35.58 -24.89
N SER A 95 -4.48 36.88 -24.61
CA SER A 95 -3.57 37.42 -23.61
C SER A 95 -4.37 37.89 -22.39
N TYR A 96 -4.11 37.31 -21.22
CA TYR A 96 -4.74 37.75 -19.97
C TYR A 96 -4.09 39.04 -19.42
N LYS A 97 -2.78 39.20 -19.63
CA LYS A 97 -1.97 40.36 -19.25
C LYS A 97 -0.80 40.53 -20.23
N PRO A 98 -0.23 41.74 -20.40
CA PRO A 98 0.99 41.92 -21.17
C PRO A 98 2.09 40.96 -20.69
N GLY A 99 2.61 40.13 -21.59
CA GLY A 99 3.61 39.09 -21.27
C GLY A 99 3.04 37.72 -20.84
N GLN A 100 1.72 37.58 -20.70
CA GLN A 100 1.05 36.30 -20.41
C GLN A 100 0.15 35.91 -21.59
N GLN A 101 0.41 34.75 -22.18
CA GLN A 101 -0.36 34.16 -23.27
C GLN A 101 -1.08 32.90 -22.79
N GLY A 102 -2.34 32.75 -23.17
CA GLY A 102 -3.14 31.55 -23.04
C GLY A 102 -3.60 31.08 -24.41
N VAL A 103 -3.85 29.79 -24.55
CA VAL A 103 -4.36 29.19 -25.79
C VAL A 103 -5.65 28.46 -25.46
N ALA A 104 -6.76 28.90 -26.04
CA ALA A 104 -8.03 28.22 -25.96
C ALA A 104 -8.17 27.36 -27.21
N ARG A 105 -8.40 26.05 -27.03
CA ARG A 105 -8.54 25.10 -28.13
C ARG A 105 -9.95 24.54 -28.10
N ASN A 106 -10.69 24.76 -29.18
CA ASN A 106 -12.02 24.20 -29.37
C ASN A 106 -11.98 23.20 -30.53
N ILE A 107 -12.64 22.06 -30.34
CA ILE A 107 -12.75 21.00 -31.33
C ILE A 107 -14.16 21.05 -31.90
N TYR A 108 -14.25 21.29 -33.21
CA TYR A 108 -15.51 21.35 -33.93
C TYR A 108 -15.66 20.13 -34.85
N CYS A 109 -16.90 19.64 -34.93
CA CYS A 109 -17.34 18.66 -35.91
C CYS A 109 -18.13 19.39 -37.00
N ILE A 110 -17.74 19.22 -38.25
CA ILE A 110 -18.53 19.65 -39.42
C ILE A 110 -19.31 18.43 -39.87
N GLY A 111 -20.62 18.46 -39.64
CA GLY A 111 -21.53 17.39 -40.05
C GLY A 111 -21.67 17.30 -41.58
N ALA A 112 -22.33 16.25 -42.06
CA ALA A 112 -22.62 16.09 -43.50
C ALA A 112 -23.55 17.20 -44.05
N ASP A 113 -24.28 17.87 -43.15
CA ASP A 113 -25.12 19.06 -43.38
C ASP A 113 -24.29 20.36 -43.48
N GLY A 114 -22.99 20.32 -43.19
CA GLY A 114 -22.12 21.51 -43.12
C GLY A 114 -22.23 22.28 -41.81
N GLU A 115 -23.06 21.83 -40.87
CA GLU A 115 -23.26 22.51 -39.58
C GLU A 115 -22.06 22.28 -38.64
N ARG A 116 -21.59 23.36 -38.03
CA ARG A 116 -20.44 23.34 -37.12
C ARG A 116 -20.90 23.15 -35.68
N ARG A 117 -20.58 22.01 -35.09
CA ARG A 117 -20.97 21.67 -33.71
C ARG A 117 -19.74 21.58 -32.81
N ASP A 118 -19.78 22.22 -31.65
CA ASP A 118 -18.73 22.08 -30.64
C ASP A 118 -18.82 20.68 -30.01
N ILE A 119 -17.76 19.90 -30.16
CA ILE A 119 -17.66 18.54 -29.62
C ILE A 119 -16.55 18.42 -28.57
N THR A 120 -15.97 19.54 -28.11
CA THR A 120 -14.77 19.53 -27.26
C THR A 120 -14.94 18.65 -26.02
N LEU A 121 -16.07 18.78 -25.31
CA LEU A 121 -16.36 17.96 -24.13
C LEU A 121 -16.56 16.48 -24.47
N ARG A 122 -17.19 16.18 -25.60
CA ARG A 122 -17.41 14.80 -26.07
C ARG A 122 -16.10 14.15 -26.48
N ALA A 123 -15.24 14.89 -27.19
CA ALA A 123 -13.92 14.43 -27.60
C ALA A 123 -13.04 14.13 -26.38
N ILE A 124 -13.06 15.00 -25.35
CA ILE A 124 -12.34 14.75 -24.09
C ILE A 124 -12.90 13.51 -23.37
N GLY A 125 -14.22 13.35 -23.32
CA GLY A 125 -14.85 12.17 -22.72
C GLY A 125 -14.52 10.87 -23.46
N ALA A 126 -14.59 10.89 -24.79
CA ALA A 126 -14.20 9.77 -25.65
C ALA A 126 -12.70 9.43 -25.48
N ALA A 127 -11.83 10.43 -25.47
CA ALA A 127 -10.41 10.26 -25.19
C ALA A 127 -10.16 9.67 -23.80
N THR A 128 -10.89 10.12 -22.78
CA THR A 128 -10.78 9.59 -21.41
C THR A 128 -11.10 8.09 -21.39
N ILE A 129 -12.20 7.66 -22.02
CA ILE A 129 -12.58 6.25 -22.11
C ILE A 129 -11.52 5.46 -22.88
N TYR A 130 -11.10 5.97 -24.04
CA TYR A 130 -10.09 5.34 -24.89
C TYR A 130 -8.77 5.09 -24.14
N TYR A 131 -8.22 6.12 -23.49
CA TYR A 131 -6.97 5.98 -22.73
C TYR A 131 -7.15 5.16 -21.45
N THR A 132 -8.33 5.17 -20.82
CA THR A 132 -8.64 4.28 -19.70
C THR A 132 -8.56 2.82 -20.11
N LEU A 133 -9.16 2.46 -21.26
CA LEU A 133 -9.13 1.09 -21.79
C LEU A 133 -7.71 0.67 -22.15
N ILE A 134 -6.92 1.54 -22.77
CA ILE A 134 -5.51 1.26 -23.07
C ILE A 134 -4.71 1.04 -21.78
N CYS A 135 -4.81 1.95 -20.81
CA CYS A 135 -4.09 1.82 -19.54
C CYS A 135 -4.49 0.54 -18.80
N PHE A 136 -5.78 0.21 -18.81
CA PHE A 136 -6.29 -1.01 -18.18
C PHE A 136 -5.80 -2.27 -18.87
N ALA A 137 -5.82 -2.31 -20.21
CA ALA A 137 -5.29 -3.43 -20.99
C ALA A 137 -3.79 -3.62 -20.74
N VAL A 138 -3.00 -2.54 -20.77
CA VAL A 138 -1.56 -2.58 -20.47
C VAL A 138 -1.32 -3.06 -19.04
N ALA A 139 -2.09 -2.57 -18.06
CA ALA A 139 -1.95 -3.02 -16.68
C ALA A 139 -2.29 -4.51 -16.51
N LEU A 140 -3.33 -5.02 -17.20
CA LEU A 140 -3.65 -6.45 -17.20
C LEU A 140 -2.55 -7.29 -17.84
N VAL A 141 -1.99 -6.85 -18.96
CA VAL A 141 -0.85 -7.53 -19.62
C VAL A 141 0.37 -7.53 -18.71
N LEU A 142 0.69 -6.41 -18.08
CA LEU A 142 1.78 -6.33 -17.11
C LEU A 142 1.54 -7.24 -15.91
N LEU A 143 0.34 -7.27 -15.35
CA LEU A 143 -0.03 -8.19 -14.26
C LEU A 143 0.09 -9.65 -14.68
N PHE A 144 -0.34 -9.99 -15.88
CA PHE A 144 -0.25 -11.33 -16.44
C PHE A 144 1.21 -11.73 -16.67
N LEU A 145 2.01 -10.86 -17.29
CA LEU A 145 3.45 -11.06 -17.44
C LEU A 145 4.14 -11.19 -16.08
N PHE A 146 3.80 -10.34 -15.11
CA PHE A 146 4.35 -10.43 -13.76
C PHE A 146 3.98 -11.74 -13.08
N ARG A 147 2.80 -12.31 -13.37
CA ARG A 147 2.36 -13.62 -12.87
C ARG A 147 3.11 -14.77 -13.53
N LEU A 148 3.35 -14.68 -14.84
CA LEU A 148 4.10 -15.69 -15.60
C LEU A 148 5.60 -15.66 -15.31
N LEU A 149 6.16 -14.45 -15.21
CA LEU A 149 7.57 -14.20 -14.95
C LEU A 149 7.90 -14.25 -13.47
N LYS A 150 6.90 -14.24 -12.56
CA LYS A 150 7.17 -14.51 -11.15
C LYS A 150 7.79 -15.90 -11.12
N PRO A 151 9.10 -16.05 -10.84
CA PRO A 151 9.66 -17.37 -10.69
C PRO A 151 8.76 -18.06 -9.67
N ARG A 152 8.22 -19.22 -10.03
CA ARG A 152 7.63 -20.15 -9.07
C ARG A 152 8.66 -20.19 -7.95
N ARG A 153 8.40 -19.51 -6.84
CA ARG A 153 9.25 -19.64 -5.66
C ARG A 153 9.35 -21.15 -5.48
N PRO A 154 10.56 -21.74 -5.56
CA PRO A 154 10.67 -23.18 -5.40
C PRO A 154 9.93 -23.51 -4.11
N ALA A 155 8.91 -24.34 -4.21
CA ALA A 155 7.96 -24.63 -3.15
C ALA A 155 8.59 -25.43 -1.99
N GLY A 156 9.90 -25.27 -1.75
CA GLY A 156 10.69 -26.11 -0.87
C GLY A 156 11.77 -25.38 -0.07
N ILE A 157 11.82 -24.05 -0.11
CA ILE A 157 12.69 -23.26 0.77
C ILE A 157 11.80 -22.18 1.39
N ASP A 158 11.69 -22.14 2.72
CA ASP A 158 11.01 -21.10 3.53
C ASP A 158 9.57 -21.33 4.03
N SER A 159 9.21 -22.56 4.43
CA SER A 159 8.17 -22.75 5.46
C SER A 159 8.71 -23.23 6.80
N PRO A 160 9.65 -24.20 6.91
CA PRO A 160 10.17 -24.59 8.22
C PRO A 160 11.16 -23.56 8.76
N SER A 161 12.10 -23.07 7.95
CA SER A 161 13.14 -22.10 8.38
C SER A 161 12.57 -20.76 8.82
N LEU A 162 11.56 -20.25 8.13
CA LEU A 162 10.92 -18.97 8.46
C LEU A 162 9.97 -19.11 9.65
N ALA A 163 9.29 -20.26 9.79
CA ALA A 163 8.49 -20.57 10.97
C ALA A 163 9.39 -20.71 12.21
N GLU A 164 10.53 -21.39 12.07
CA GLU A 164 11.55 -21.54 13.10
C GLU A 164 12.16 -20.18 13.48
N LEU A 165 12.46 -19.32 12.50
CA LEU A 165 12.95 -17.96 12.77
C LEU A 165 11.90 -17.10 13.51
N ARG A 166 10.62 -17.23 13.13
CA ARG A 166 9.51 -16.52 13.77
C ARG A 166 9.26 -17.03 15.18
N GLN A 167 9.40 -18.32 15.40
CA GLN A 167 9.29 -18.96 16.71
C GLN A 167 10.46 -18.55 17.61
N LYS A 168 11.69 -18.53 17.07
CA LYS A 168 12.89 -18.08 17.79
C LYS A 168 12.83 -16.60 18.18
N MET A 169 12.22 -15.75 17.34
CA MET A 169 11.93 -14.35 17.71
C MET A 169 10.83 -14.23 18.77
N ALA A 170 9.80 -15.07 18.73
CA ALA A 170 8.75 -15.09 19.75
C ALA A 170 9.31 -15.52 21.11
N ASP A 171 10.17 -16.55 21.14
CA ASP A 171 10.83 -17.02 22.36
C ASP A 171 11.74 -15.96 22.96
N ARG A 172 12.51 -15.24 22.13
CA ARG A 172 13.32 -14.09 22.56
C ARG A 172 12.48 -13.01 23.22
N LEU A 173 11.34 -12.67 22.63
CA LEU A 173 10.44 -11.65 23.16
C LEU A 173 9.79 -12.07 24.49
N HIS A 174 9.49 -13.37 24.65
CA HIS A 174 8.93 -13.90 25.89
C HIS A 174 9.97 -13.89 27.02
N THR A 175 11.22 -14.22 26.70
CA THR A 175 12.32 -14.21 27.67
C THR A 175 12.61 -12.80 28.19
N ASP A 176 12.63 -11.79 27.32
CA ASP A 176 12.81 -10.39 27.75
C ASP A 176 11.65 -9.89 28.61
N ALA A 177 10.42 -10.31 28.31
CA ALA A 177 9.25 -9.96 29.13
C ALA A 177 9.31 -10.59 30.54
N ASP A 178 9.82 -11.81 30.66
CA ASP A 178 9.98 -12.49 31.95
C ASP A 178 11.10 -11.90 32.80
N ILE A 179 12.18 -11.40 32.18
CA ILE A 179 13.25 -10.66 32.87
C ILE A 179 12.70 -9.38 33.50
N VAL A 180 11.81 -8.66 32.81
CA VAL A 180 11.19 -7.43 33.33
C VAL A 180 10.12 -7.72 34.40
N ARG A 181 9.48 -8.90 34.34
CA ARG A 181 8.40 -9.28 35.26
C ARG A 181 8.89 -10.05 36.49
N ARG A 182 10.15 -10.47 36.55
CA ARG A 182 10.72 -11.08 37.75
C ARG A 182 10.69 -10.02 38.86
N PRO A 183 9.86 -10.17 39.91
CA PRO A 183 9.95 -9.28 41.06
C PRO A 183 11.38 -9.39 41.57
N ALA A 184 12.05 -8.25 41.73
CA ALA A 184 13.34 -8.19 42.39
C ALA A 184 13.21 -9.01 43.68
N ALA A 185 13.86 -10.16 43.72
CA ALA A 185 13.91 -10.94 44.93
C ALA A 185 14.49 -10.01 46.01
N PRO A 186 13.86 -9.90 47.19
CA PRO A 186 14.40 -9.07 48.26
C PRO A 186 15.85 -9.51 48.54
N PRO A 187 16.79 -8.57 48.77
CA PRO A 187 18.21 -8.87 48.92
C PRO A 187 18.57 -9.65 50.20
N ASP A 188 17.60 -10.22 50.91
CA ASP A 188 17.75 -10.68 52.28
C ASP A 188 17.42 -12.18 52.42
N ALA A 189 18.18 -13.02 51.71
CA ALA A 189 18.24 -14.46 51.98
C ALA A 189 19.64 -15.04 51.69
N GLY A 190 20.68 -14.22 51.87
CA GLY A 190 22.09 -14.63 51.90
C GLY A 190 22.59 -14.93 53.32
N GLY A 191 21.69 -15.14 54.26
CA GLY A 191 22.01 -15.65 55.60
C GLY A 191 22.08 -17.17 55.58
N GLY A 192 22.97 -17.74 54.76
CA GLY A 192 23.46 -19.09 55.07
C GLY A 192 24.03 -19.06 56.48
N SER A 193 23.79 -20.10 57.27
CA SER A 193 24.25 -20.12 58.66
C SER A 193 25.77 -19.88 58.71
N VAL A 194 26.30 -19.48 59.87
CA VAL A 194 27.75 -19.24 60.02
C VAL A 194 28.55 -20.45 59.51
N GLU A 195 28.01 -21.65 59.70
CA GLU A 195 28.54 -22.92 59.21
C GLU A 195 28.60 -22.99 57.67
N ASP A 196 27.54 -22.60 56.95
CA ASP A 196 27.53 -22.60 55.48
C ASP A 196 28.56 -21.63 54.90
N ARG A 197 28.73 -20.48 55.54
CA ARG A 197 29.74 -19.48 55.14
C ARG A 197 31.16 -19.99 55.37
N LEU A 198 31.39 -20.72 56.47
CA LEU A 198 32.69 -21.35 56.75
C LEU A 198 33.00 -22.50 55.78
N LEU A 199 32.00 -23.31 55.44
CA LEU A 199 32.13 -24.39 54.45
C LEU A 199 32.44 -23.84 53.05
N HIS A 200 31.80 -22.74 52.67
CA HIS A 200 32.09 -22.08 51.40
C HIS A 200 33.51 -21.49 51.35
N LEU A 201 33.99 -20.87 52.43
CA LEU A 201 35.38 -20.40 52.50
C LEU A 201 36.38 -21.57 52.44
N GLN A 202 36.04 -22.70 53.06
CA GLN A 202 36.89 -23.88 53.02
C GLN A 202 37.00 -24.46 51.61
N SER A 203 35.90 -24.52 50.85
CA SER A 203 35.93 -25.01 49.47
C SER A 203 36.74 -24.10 48.54
N LEU A 204 36.70 -22.78 48.76
CA LEU A 204 37.53 -21.83 48.01
C LEU A 204 39.03 -22.00 48.29
N ARG A 205 39.40 -22.30 49.54
CA ARG A 205 40.79 -22.60 49.90
C ARG A 205 41.26 -23.90 49.24
N GLU A 206 40.44 -24.94 49.31
CA GLU A 206 40.75 -26.24 48.72
C GLU A 206 40.84 -26.17 47.19
N GLY A 207 40.09 -25.27 46.56
CA GLY A 207 40.22 -24.93 45.14
C GLY A 207 41.44 -24.09 44.78
N GLY A 208 42.28 -23.70 45.75
CA GLY A 208 43.44 -22.83 45.55
C GLY A 208 43.10 -21.40 45.13
N LEU A 209 41.82 -21.00 45.28
CA LEU A 209 41.32 -19.68 44.86
C LEU A 209 41.65 -18.58 45.86
N ILE A 210 41.94 -18.96 47.11
CA ILE A 210 42.34 -18.04 48.18
C ILE A 210 43.56 -18.58 48.92
N SER A 211 44.39 -17.66 49.40
CA SER A 211 45.56 -18.00 50.21
C SER A 211 45.15 -18.36 51.65
N GLU A 212 45.99 -19.12 52.36
CA GLU A 212 45.74 -19.48 53.77
C GLU A 212 45.62 -18.23 54.66
N ALA A 213 46.37 -17.17 54.35
CA ALA A 213 46.30 -15.91 55.09
C ALA A 213 44.94 -15.21 54.92
N GLU A 214 44.39 -15.19 53.69
CA GLU A 214 43.07 -14.62 53.41
C GLU A 214 41.93 -15.46 54.02
N TYR A 215 42.08 -16.78 54.04
CA TYR A 215 41.15 -17.68 54.70
C TYR A 215 41.06 -17.39 56.21
N GLN A 216 42.20 -17.28 56.90
CA GLN A 216 42.22 -17.00 58.34
C GLN A 216 41.65 -15.61 58.67
N ALA A 217 41.94 -14.60 57.84
CA ALA A 217 41.40 -13.25 58.02
C ALA A 217 39.86 -13.22 57.89
N LYS A 218 39.30 -13.83 56.84
CA LYS A 218 37.84 -13.89 56.63
C LYS A 218 37.13 -14.78 57.65
N ARG A 219 37.78 -15.85 58.10
CA ARG A 219 37.26 -16.71 59.17
C ARG A 219 37.17 -15.95 60.49
N ALA A 220 38.18 -15.15 60.83
CA ALA A 220 38.17 -14.31 62.02
C ALA A 220 37.10 -13.21 61.95
N GLU A 221 36.88 -12.61 60.77
CA GLU A 221 35.81 -11.63 60.55
C GLU A 221 34.41 -12.24 60.77
N ILE A 222 34.19 -13.48 60.29
CA ILE A 222 32.90 -14.18 60.45
C ILE A 222 32.66 -14.61 61.90
N LEU A 223 33.70 -15.09 62.60
CA LEU A 223 33.58 -15.52 63.99
C LEU A 223 33.59 -14.35 64.99
N GLY A 224 34.21 -13.22 64.64
CA GLY A 224 34.23 -12.00 65.46
C GLY A 224 33.00 -11.11 65.28
N GLY A 225 32.12 -11.43 64.32
CA GLY A 225 30.83 -10.77 64.10
C GLY A 225 29.66 -11.37 64.89
N LEU A 226 29.94 -12.28 65.83
CA LEU A 226 29.02 -12.86 66.82
C LEU A 226 29.15 -12.12 68.16
#